data_AF-A0A431N8K0-F1
#
_entry.id   AF-A0A431N8K0-F1
#
_cell.length_a   1.000
_cell.length_b   1.000
_cell.length_c   1.000
_cell.angle_alpha   90.00
_cell.angle_beta   90.00
_cell.angle_gamma   90.00
#
_symmetry.space_group_name_H-M   'P 1'
#
loop_
_entity.id
_entity.type
_entity.pdbx_description
1 polymer ?
#
loop_
_entity_poly.entity_id
_entity_poly.type
_entity_poly.pdbx_seq_one_letter_code
_entity_poly.pdbx_strand_id
1 'polypeptide(L)' 'MKISRIHISGLFERADIDIPIKDNKLILVGANGLGKSTVLNIIYSFLSRRWDQLAKHQFESIQVEIDKAIVRIDRST' A
#
# COMPACT_ATOMS: atom_id res chain seq x y z
N MET A 1 2.55 8.62 15.84
CA MET A 1 2.14 8.36 14.45
C MET A 1 1.38 7.04 14.39
N LYS A 2 0.07 7.10 14.17
CA LYS A 2 -0.83 5.95 14.04
C LYS A 2 -1.29 5.85 12.60
N ILE A 3 -1.03 4.71 11.97
CA ILE A 3 -1.58 4.38 10.65
C ILE A 3 -2.88 3.60 10.85
N SER A 4 -3.98 4.05 10.26
CA SER A 4 -5.30 3.39 10.40
C SER A 4 -5.74 2.63 9.15
N ARG A 5 -5.26 3.04 7.97
CA ARG A 5 -5.70 2.45 6.71
C ARG A 5 -4.66 2.69 5.62
N ILE A 6 -4.51 1.70 4.74
CA ILE A 6 -3.71 1.80 3.53
C ILE A 6 -4.60 1.38 2.37
N HIS A 7 -4.65 2.22 1.34
CA HIS A 7 -5.36 1.94 0.10
C HIS A 7 -4.40 2.03 -1.07
N ILE A 8 -4.41 1.02 -1.94
CA ILE A 8 -3.60 0.93 -3.16
C ILE A 8 -4.57 0.74 -4.31
N SER A 9 -4.70 1.73 -5.19
CA SER A 9 -5.61 1.66 -6.33
C SER A 9 -4.89 1.19 -7.59
N GLY A 10 -5.57 0.38 -8.40
CA GLY A 10 -5.09 -0.08 -9.71
C GLY A 10 -3.82 -0.91 -9.65
N LEU A 11 -3.59 -1.68 -8.58
CA LEU A 11 -2.41 -2.53 -8.46
C LEU A 11 -2.41 -3.56 -9.61
N PHE A 12 -1.36 -3.50 -10.44
CA PHE A 12 -1.19 -4.28 -11.65
C PHE A 12 -2.41 -4.23 -12.60
N GLU A 13 -3.10 -3.09 -12.66
CA GLU A 13 -4.32 -2.88 -13.48
C GLU A 13 -5.46 -3.87 -13.18
N ARG A 14 -5.43 -4.51 -12.01
CA ARG A 14 -6.31 -5.65 -11.70
C ARG A 14 -7.09 -5.50 -10.41
N ALA A 15 -6.52 -4.82 -9.42
CA ALA A 15 -7.10 -4.82 -8.09
C ALA A 15 -6.89 -3.51 -7.35
N ASP A 16 -7.95 -3.10 -6.65
CA ASP A 16 -7.86 -2.13 -5.56
C ASP A 16 -7.71 -2.89 -4.25
N ILE A 17 -6.72 -2.50 -3.46
CA ILE A 17 -6.43 -3.12 -2.17
C ILE A 17 -6.72 -2.11 -1.08
N ASP A 18 -7.58 -2.49 -0.14
CA ASP A 18 -7.95 -1.70 1.01
C ASP A 18 -7.66 -2.46 2.31
N ILE A 19 -6.75 -1.94 3.12
CA ILE A 19 -6.21 -2.63 4.29
C ILE A 19 -6.41 -1.77 5.53
N PRO A 20 -7.38 -2.11 6.39
CA PRO A 20 -7.49 -1.48 7.70
C PRO A 20 -6.37 -1.98 8.63
N ILE A 21 -5.80 -1.07 9.41
CA ILE A 21 -4.88 -1.39 10.49
C ILE A 21 -5.63 -1.24 11.81
N LYS A 22 -5.80 -2.36 12.53
CA LYS A 22 -6.53 -2.42 13.79
C LYS A 22 -5.57 -2.86 14.88
N ASP A 23 -5.54 -2.14 15.99
CA ASP A 23 -4.65 -2.43 17.13
C ASP A 23 -3.19 -2.64 16.74
N ASN A 24 -2.71 -1.79 15.81
CA ASN A 24 -1.37 -1.86 15.24
C ASN A 24 -1.05 -3.21 14.55
N LYS A 25 -2.08 -3.90 14.05
CA LYS A 25 -1.98 -5.17 13.34
C LYS A 25 -2.59 -5.03 11.95
N LEU A 26 -1.94 -5.70 11.01
CA LEU A 26 -2.35 -5.86 9.63
C LEU A 26 -2.31 -7.36 9.32
N ILE A 27 -3.38 -7.88 8.72
CA ILE A 27 -3.51 -9.31 8.42
C ILE A 27 -3.71 -9.45 6.91
N LEU A 28 -2.82 -10.21 6.26
CA LEU A 28 -2.93 -10.58 4.84
C LEU A 28 -3.11 -12.08 4.72
N VAL A 29 -4.22 -12.52 4.14
CA VAL A 29 -4.55 -13.94 3.92
C VAL A 29 -4.70 -14.20 2.43
N GLY A 30 -4.19 -15.33 1.96
CA GLY A 30 -4.29 -15.76 0.57
C GLY A 30 -3.28 -16.85 0.23
N ALA A 31 -3.49 -17.54 -0.89
CA ALA A 31 -2.59 -18.59 -1.36
C ALA A 31 -1.15 -18.09 -1.58
N ASN A 32 -0.20 -19.02 -1.63
CA ASN A 32 1.17 -18.68 -2.01
C ASN A 32 1.19 -18.14 -3.45
N GLY A 33 2.02 -17.12 -3.70
CA GLY A 33 2.07 -16.44 -4.99
C GLY A 33 0.98 -15.38 -5.22
N LEU A 34 -0.03 -15.24 -4.35
CA LEU A 34 -1.14 -14.28 -4.53
C LEU A 34 -0.75 -12.79 -4.30
N GLY A 35 0.53 -12.46 -4.14
CA GLY A 35 0.98 -11.06 -4.02
C GLY A 35 1.04 -10.48 -2.61
N LYS A 36 0.89 -11.29 -1.54
CA LYS A 36 1.01 -10.81 -0.14
C LYS A 36 2.33 -10.06 0.12
N SER A 37 3.47 -10.63 -0.30
CA SER A 37 4.77 -9.98 -0.16
C SER A 37 4.90 -8.73 -1.02
N THR A 38 4.21 -8.66 -2.16
CA THR A 38 4.16 -7.47 -3.01
C THR A 38 3.49 -6.31 -2.29
N VAL A 39 2.33 -6.56 -1.66
CA VAL A 39 1.63 -5.57 -0.85
C VAL A 39 2.54 -5.07 0.28
N LEU A 40 3.21 -5.97 1.01
CA LEU A 40 4.14 -5.58 2.07
C LEU A 40 5.30 -4.74 1.55
N ASN A 41 5.87 -5.08 0.40
CA ASN A 41 6.96 -4.32 -0.21
C ASN A 41 6.52 -2.92 -0.66
N ILE A 42 5.31 -2.77 -1.19
CA ILE A 42 4.73 -1.47 -1.54
C ILE A 42 4.57 -0.61 -0.28
N ILE A 43 3.96 -1.17 0.78
CA ILE A 43 3.78 -0.48 2.07
C ILE A 43 5.13 -0.04 2.64
N TYR A 44 6.10 -0.95 2.67
CA TYR A 44 7.45 -0.64 3.15
C TYR A 44 8.10 0.47 2.33
N SER A 45 8.05 0.39 1.00
CA SER A 45 8.69 1.36 0.10
C SER A 45 8.06 2.75 0.23
N PHE A 46 6.73 2.82 0.37
CA PHE A 46 6.02 4.08 0.64
C PHE A 46 6.45 4.70 1.97
N LEU A 47 6.36 3.94 3.07
CA LEU A 47 6.63 4.46 4.42
C LEU A 47 8.11 4.81 4.63
N SER A 48 9.02 4.08 3.96
CA SER A 48 10.45 4.35 3.98
C SER A 48 10.93 5.35 2.92
N ARG A 49 10.01 5.89 2.10
CA ARG A 49 10.30 6.84 1.01
C ARG A 49 11.30 6.29 -0.03
N ARG A 50 11.29 4.98 -0.27
CA ARG A 50 12.08 4.31 -1.32
C ARG A 50 11.33 4.35 -2.65
N TRP A 51 11.30 5.54 -3.26
CA TRP A 51 10.53 5.80 -4.48
C TRP A 51 11.02 4.99 -5.69
N ASP A 52 12.32 4.73 -5.77
CA ASP A 52 12.95 3.87 -6.77
C ASP A 52 12.42 2.43 -6.74
N GLN A 53 12.25 1.88 -5.53
CA GLN A 53 11.69 0.55 -5.32
C GLN A 53 10.18 0.55 -5.58
N LEU A 54 9.50 1.59 -5.09
CA LEU A 54 8.06 1.74 -5.28
C LEU A 54 7.71 1.87 -6.77
N ALA A 55 8.52 2.59 -7.54
CA ALA A 55 8.34 2.80 -8.97
C ALA A 55 8.37 1.50 -9.79
N LYS A 56 8.94 0.41 -9.27
CA LYS A 56 8.94 -0.92 -9.93
C LYS A 56 7.57 -1.59 -9.94
N HIS A 57 6.65 -1.15 -9.09
CA HIS A 57 5.30 -1.68 -9.02
C HIS A 57 4.35 -0.81 -9.84
N GLN A 58 3.45 -1.44 -10.60
CA GLN A 58 2.40 -0.73 -11.33
C GLN A 58 1.19 -0.55 -10.42
N PHE A 59 0.81 0.70 -10.18
CA PHE A 59 -0.37 1.11 -9.42
C PHE A 59 -0.77 2.52 -9.89
N GLU A 60 -2.02 2.90 -9.66
CA GLU A 60 -2.51 4.24 -9.96
C GLU A 60 -2.19 5.21 -8.82
N SER A 61 -2.49 4.81 -7.59
CA SER A 61 -2.24 5.64 -6.42
C SER A 61 -2.08 4.83 -5.14
N ILE A 62 -1.43 5.45 -4.15
CA ILE A 62 -1.33 4.91 -2.79
C ILE A 62 -1.78 6.00 -1.83
N GLN A 63 -2.70 5.64 -0.95
CA GLN A 63 -3.25 6.50 0.10
C GLN A 63 -3.02 5.85 1.46
N VAL A 64 -2.52 6.62 2.42
CA VAL A 64 -2.30 6.20 3.79
C VAL A 64 -2.93 7.20 4.74
N GLU A 65 -3.77 6.70 5.65
CA GLU A 65 -4.29 7.50 6.75
C GLU A 65 -3.31 7.47 7.92
N ILE A 66 -2.78 8.63 8.29
CA ILE A 66 -1.80 8.83 9.37
C ILE A 66 -2.35 9.88 10.34
N ASP A 67 -2.61 9.51 11.58
CA ASP A 67 -3.12 10.43 12.62
C ASP A 67 -4.37 11.21 12.15
N LYS A 68 -5.26 10.55 11.38
CA LYS A 68 -6.46 11.11 10.70
C LYS A 68 -6.19 12.01 9.49
N ALA A 69 -4.94 12.36 9.21
CA ALA A 69 -4.57 12.99 7.96
C ALA A 69 -4.46 11.94 6.85
N ILE A 70 -4.77 12.35 5.62
CA ILE A 70 -4.62 11.51 4.44
C ILE A 70 -3.37 11.97 3.70
N VAL A 71 -2.41 11.05 3.52
CA VAL A 71 -1.28 11.23 2.62
C VAL A 71 -1.55 10.40 1.38
N ARG A 72 -1.51 11.02 0.21
CA ARG A 72 -1.73 10.35 -1.08
C ARG A 72 -0.56 10.66 -2.01
N ILE A 73 -0.16 9.65 -2.76
CA ILE A 73 0.67 9.81 -3.95
C ILE A 73 -0.05 9.19 -5.14
N ASP A 74 0.10 9.83 -6.29
CA ASP A 74 -0.37 9.33 -7.57
C ASP A 74 0.86 8.99 -8.41
N ARG A 75 0.79 7.90 -9.18
CA ARG A 75 1.85 7.55 -10.11
C ARG A 75 1.75 8.48 -11.32
N SER A 76 2.81 9.23 -11.59
CA SER A 76 2.91 9.98 -12.84
C SER A 76 3.05 9.01 -14.01
N THR A 77 2.19 9.18 -15.03
CA THR A 77 2.24 8.48 -16.33
C THR A 77 3.56 8.69 -17.04
#